data_AF-Q92IP9-F1
#
_entry.id   AF-Q92IP9-F1
#
_cell.length_a   1.000
_cell.length_b   1.000
_cell.length_c   1.000
_cell.angle_alpha   90.00
_cell.angle_beta   90.00
_cell.angle_gamma   90.00
#
_symmetry.space_group_name_H-M   'P 1'
#
loop_
_entity.id
_entity.type
_entity.pdbx_description
1 polymer ?
#
loop_
_entity_poly.entity_id
_entity_poly.type
_entity_poly.pdbx_seq_one_letter_code
_entity_poly.pdbx_strand_id
1 'polypeptide(L)'
;MTLKFLAGMVSNENNQELIEIFWKAVTCNVDRILELGIERKIILLMHLLAQSNINGKFDSRIPNLKQIQNLIDEVVLKDITGWEQHIIDSGYLSEAIVKTVNEKLQNKKTDPQEFKQVIGIITGLANKK
;
A
#
# COMPACT_ATOMS: atom_id res chain seq x y z
N MET A 1 -6.48 -13.41 -1.24
CA MET A 1 -5.98 -13.96 0.05
C MET A 1 -4.65 -14.70 -0.10
N THR A 2 -4.50 -15.62 -1.05
CA THR A 2 -3.28 -16.45 -1.19
C THR A 2 -1.99 -15.63 -1.33
N LEU A 3 -1.91 -14.70 -2.28
CA LEU A 3 -0.70 -13.87 -2.46
C LEU A 3 -0.39 -12.99 -1.24
N LYS A 4 -1.42 -12.48 -0.57
CA LYS A 4 -1.30 -11.67 0.65
C LYS A 4 -0.68 -12.50 1.78
N PHE A 5 -1.15 -13.73 1.98
CA PHE A 5 -0.59 -14.67 2.96
C PHE A 5 0.87 -15.03 2.64
N LEU A 6 1.17 -15.35 1.37
CA LEU A 6 2.53 -15.66 0.93
C LEU A 6 3.49 -14.49 1.13
N ALA A 7 3.07 -13.25 0.85
CA ALA A 7 3.89 -12.07 1.11
C ALA A 7 4.26 -11.97 2.59
N GLY A 8 3.30 -12.22 3.50
CA GLY A 8 3.56 -12.24 4.93
C GLY A 8 4.51 -13.35 5.37
N MET A 9 4.38 -14.57 4.80
CA MET A 9 5.32 -15.66 5.07
C MET A 9 6.73 -15.32 4.61
N VAL A 10 6.87 -14.91 3.34
CA VAL A 10 8.16 -14.62 2.72
C VAL A 10 8.88 -13.46 3.43
N SER A 11 8.16 -12.45 3.91
CA SER A 11 8.76 -11.37 4.70
C SER A 11 9.36 -11.81 6.04
N ASN A 12 8.93 -12.95 6.60
CA ASN A 12 9.50 -13.49 7.84
C ASN A 12 10.63 -14.50 7.59
N GLU A 13 10.89 -14.86 6.33
CA GLU A 13 11.98 -15.77 5.97
C GLU A 13 13.34 -15.09 6.09
N ASN A 14 14.34 -15.84 6.56
CA ASN A 14 15.74 -15.39 6.55
C ASN A 14 16.44 -15.78 5.24
N ASN A 15 15.79 -15.56 4.10
CA ASN A 15 16.29 -15.91 2.78
C ASN A 15 16.07 -14.75 1.79
N GLN A 16 17.14 -14.01 1.49
CA GLN A 16 17.11 -12.88 0.56
C GLN A 16 16.68 -13.28 -0.85
N GLU A 17 17.17 -14.41 -1.35
CA GLU A 17 16.89 -14.89 -2.69
C GLU A 17 15.40 -15.20 -2.86
N LEU A 18 14.80 -15.88 -1.87
CA LEU A 18 13.37 -16.19 -1.87
C LEU A 18 12.51 -14.92 -1.89
N ILE A 19 12.87 -13.91 -1.09
CA ILE A 19 12.19 -12.62 -1.05
C ILE A 19 12.27 -11.94 -2.41
N GLU A 20 13.46 -11.88 -3.00
CA GLU A 20 13.64 -11.28 -4.32
C GLU A 20 12.86 -12.01 -5.41
N ILE A 21 12.89 -13.34 -5.44
CA ILE A 21 12.16 -14.15 -6.43
C ILE A 21 10.66 -13.88 -6.31
N PHE A 22 10.12 -13.94 -5.10
CA PHE A 22 8.70 -13.68 -4.86
C PHE A 22 8.31 -12.29 -5.35
N TRP A 23 9.04 -11.25 -4.92
CA TRP A 23 8.72 -9.88 -5.27
C TRP A 23 8.91 -9.58 -6.75
N LYS A 24 9.95 -10.13 -7.39
CA LYS A 24 10.12 -10.05 -8.85
C LYS A 24 8.96 -10.72 -9.56
N ALA A 25 8.52 -11.90 -9.15
CA ALA A 25 7.40 -12.60 -9.79
C ALA A 25 6.07 -11.81 -9.70
N VAL A 26 5.76 -11.20 -8.55
CA VAL A 26 4.50 -10.45 -8.38
C VAL A 26 4.53 -9.03 -8.95
N THR A 27 5.71 -8.40 -9.05
CA THR A 27 5.87 -7.02 -9.57
C THR A 27 6.22 -6.98 -11.05
N CYS A 28 7.18 -7.82 -11.46
CA CYS A 28 7.62 -8.06 -12.82
C CYS A 28 6.95 -9.35 -13.29
N ASN A 29 5.67 -9.22 -13.62
CA ASN A 29 4.89 -10.26 -14.27
C ASN A 29 5.35 -10.43 -15.74
N VAL A 30 6.61 -10.83 -15.95
CA VAL A 30 7.25 -10.95 -17.28
C VAL A 30 6.46 -11.89 -18.18
N ASP A 31 5.88 -12.95 -17.60
CA ASP A 31 5.06 -13.94 -18.30
C ASP A 31 3.59 -13.54 -18.47
N ARG A 32 3.22 -12.30 -18.11
CA ARG A 32 1.85 -11.77 -18.15
C ARG A 32 0.78 -12.55 -17.37
N ILE A 33 1.14 -13.53 -16.54
CA ILE A 33 0.22 -14.33 -15.70
C ILE A 33 -0.79 -13.47 -14.92
N LEU A 34 -0.36 -12.34 -14.38
CA LEU A 34 -1.22 -11.31 -13.75
C LEU A 34 -1.53 -10.13 -14.71
N GLU A 35 -2.48 -10.30 -15.63
CA GLU A 35 -2.97 -9.21 -16.49
C GLU A 35 -3.92 -8.28 -15.73
N LEU A 36 -3.34 -7.37 -14.93
CA LEU A 36 -4.09 -6.40 -14.14
C LEU A 36 -4.05 -5.02 -14.80
N GLY A 37 -5.21 -4.38 -14.92
CA GLY A 37 -5.29 -2.93 -15.15
C GLY A 37 -4.64 -2.16 -13.98
N ILE A 38 -4.27 -0.90 -14.23
CA ILE A 38 -3.49 -0.09 -13.27
C ILE A 38 -4.13 -0.06 -11.89
N GLU A 39 -5.45 0.14 -11.80
CA GLU A 39 -6.17 0.22 -10.53
C GLU A 39 -6.02 -1.07 -9.70
N ARG A 40 -6.32 -2.23 -10.30
CA ARG A 40 -6.18 -3.54 -9.64
C ARG A 40 -4.74 -3.84 -9.27
N LYS A 41 -3.77 -3.36 -10.06
CA LYS A 41 -2.34 -3.47 -9.75
C LYS A 41 -1.99 -2.67 -8.50
N ILE A 42 -2.47 -1.42 -8.37
CA ILE A 42 -2.25 -0.60 -7.17
C ILE A 42 -2.89 -1.25 -5.95
N ILE A 43 -4.14 -1.73 -6.05
CA ILE A 43 -4.82 -2.45 -4.96
C ILE A 43 -3.99 -3.65 -4.49
N LEU A 44 -3.54 -4.49 -5.42
CA LEU A 44 -2.70 -5.65 -5.10
C LEU A 44 -1.42 -5.22 -4.38
N LEU A 45 -0.67 -4.26 -4.93
CA LEU A 45 0.60 -3.82 -4.37
C LEU A 45 0.44 -3.24 -2.96
N MET A 46 -0.60 -2.44 -2.71
CA MET A 46 -0.92 -1.94 -1.37
C MET A 46 -1.12 -3.10 -0.39
N HIS A 47 -1.92 -4.11 -0.76
CA HIS A 47 -2.14 -5.28 0.08
C HIS A 47 -0.86 -6.07 0.36
N LEU A 48 -0.01 -6.28 -0.65
CA LEU A 48 1.23 -7.06 -0.47
C LEU A 48 2.24 -6.29 0.39
N LEU A 49 2.44 -4.99 0.11
CA LEU A 49 3.39 -4.18 0.88
C LEU A 49 2.95 -4.02 2.32
N ALA A 50 1.65 -3.84 2.58
CA ALA A 50 1.14 -3.77 3.94
C ALA A 50 1.42 -5.05 4.76
N GLN A 51 1.48 -6.23 4.12
CA GLN A 51 1.87 -7.47 4.82
C GLN A 51 3.36 -7.59 5.07
N SER A 52 4.18 -6.97 4.22
CA SER A 52 5.63 -6.92 4.44
C SER A 52 6.06 -5.85 5.46
N ASN A 53 5.11 -5.08 5.98
CA ASN A 53 5.38 -4.09 7.01
C ASN A 53 5.48 -4.80 8.37
N ILE A 54 6.69 -4.89 8.89
CA ILE A 54 6.99 -5.45 10.21
C ILE A 54 7.43 -4.29 11.11
N ASN A 55 6.75 -4.12 12.25
CA ASN A 55 7.03 -3.05 13.22
C ASN A 55 7.03 -1.62 12.63
N GLY A 56 6.14 -1.35 11.67
CA GLY A 56 5.98 -0.03 11.06
C GLY A 56 6.98 0.28 9.95
N LYS A 57 7.83 -0.68 9.56
CA LYS A 57 8.79 -0.54 8.45
C LYS A 57 8.53 -1.60 7.40
N PHE A 58 8.49 -1.18 6.14
CA PHE A 58 8.50 -2.10 5.00
C PHE A 58 9.84 -2.85 4.96
N ASP A 59 9.79 -4.13 4.62
CA ASP A 59 10.97 -4.96 4.45
C ASP A 59 11.92 -4.38 3.39
N SER A 60 13.11 -3.95 3.81
CA SER A 60 14.09 -3.31 2.92
C SER A 60 14.68 -4.26 1.88
N ARG A 61 14.46 -5.58 2.04
CA ARG A 61 14.92 -6.62 1.12
C ARG A 61 14.06 -6.69 -0.15
N ILE A 62 12.92 -6.02 -0.16
CA ILE A 62 12.03 -5.95 -1.31
C ILE A 62 12.73 -5.22 -2.46
N PRO A 63 12.93 -5.88 -3.62
CA PRO A 63 13.53 -5.23 -4.78
C PRO A 63 12.65 -4.08 -5.24
N ASN A 64 13.27 -2.96 -5.61
CA ASN A 64 12.58 -1.79 -6.16
C ASN A 64 11.52 -1.18 -5.23
N LEU A 65 11.57 -1.44 -3.92
CA LEU A 65 10.57 -0.98 -2.93
C LEU A 65 10.16 0.49 -3.14
N LYS A 66 11.13 1.40 -3.22
CA LYS A 66 10.86 2.84 -3.42
C LYS A 66 10.09 3.13 -4.70
N GLN A 67 10.39 2.43 -5.79
CA GLN A 67 9.71 2.62 -7.08
C GLN A 67 8.27 2.11 -7.00
N ILE A 68 8.03 1.00 -6.28
CA ILE A 68 6.69 0.48 -6.03
C ILE A 68 5.89 1.47 -5.17
N GLN A 69 6.48 2.01 -4.11
CA GLN A 69 5.85 3.02 -3.26
C GLN A 69 5.51 4.28 -4.06
N ASN A 70 6.46 4.80 -4.84
CA ASN A 70 6.24 5.97 -5.70
C ASN A 70 5.10 5.74 -6.69
N LEU A 71 5.02 4.56 -7.31
CA LEU A 71 3.93 4.23 -8.23
C LEU A 71 2.56 4.23 -7.52
N ILE A 72 2.48 3.68 -6.31
CA ILE A 72 1.25 3.72 -5.52
C ILE A 72 0.90 5.16 -5.18
N ASP A 73 1.85 5.93 -4.66
CA ASP A 73 1.65 7.31 -4.24
C ASP A 73 1.22 8.20 -5.42
N GLU A 74 1.85 8.05 -6.60
CA GLU A 74 1.48 8.79 -7.82
C GLU A 74 0.05 8.53 -8.30
N VAL A 75 -0.52 7.36 -8.02
CA VAL A 75 -1.89 7.03 -8.40
C VAL A 75 -2.87 7.42 -7.30
N VAL A 76 -2.57 7.04 -6.06
CA VAL A 76 -3.47 7.24 -4.90
C VAL A 76 -3.58 8.72 -4.56
N LEU A 77 -2.48 9.47 -4.56
CA LEU A 77 -2.50 10.89 -4.14
C LEU A 77 -3.22 11.80 -5.13
N LYS A 78 -3.44 11.37 -6.38
CA LYS A 78 -4.26 12.12 -7.36
C LYS A 78 -5.72 12.25 -6.92
N ASP A 79 -6.24 11.23 -6.23
CA ASP A 79 -7.60 11.22 -5.68
C ASP A 79 -7.64 10.35 -4.40
N ILE A 80 -7.01 10.83 -3.34
CA ILE A 80 -6.90 10.06 -2.08
C ILE A 80 -8.26 9.65 -1.51
N THR A 81 -9.30 10.44 -1.79
CA THR A 81 -10.68 10.20 -1.36
C THR A 81 -11.33 9.03 -2.11
N GLY A 82 -11.12 8.92 -3.43
CA GLY A 82 -11.57 7.76 -4.21
C GLY A 82 -10.87 6.45 -3.81
N TRP A 83 -9.69 6.54 -3.20
CA TRP A 83 -8.91 5.40 -2.73
C TRP A 83 -9.10 5.04 -1.24
N GLU A 84 -9.93 5.80 -0.50
CA GLU A 84 -10.12 5.66 0.96
C GLU A 84 -10.31 4.21 1.40
N GLN A 85 -11.30 3.52 0.82
CA GLN A 85 -11.64 2.16 1.26
C GLN A 85 -10.50 1.19 0.97
N HIS A 86 -9.78 1.35 -0.13
CA HIS A 86 -8.64 0.49 -0.47
C HIS A 86 -7.43 0.73 0.44
N ILE A 87 -7.20 1.97 0.88
CA ILE A 87 -6.17 2.30 1.89
C ILE A 87 -6.53 1.64 3.22
N ILE A 88 -7.77 1.79 3.69
CA ILE A 88 -8.26 1.15 4.91
C ILE A 88 -8.14 -0.38 4.80
N ASP A 89 -8.61 -0.96 3.70
CA ASP A 89 -8.67 -2.41 3.48
C ASP A 89 -7.28 -3.06 3.35
N SER A 90 -6.34 -2.36 2.74
CA SER A 90 -4.96 -2.82 2.65
C SER A 90 -4.19 -2.64 3.95
N GLY A 91 -4.46 -1.57 4.70
CA GLY A 91 -3.61 -1.12 5.80
C GLY A 91 -2.30 -0.47 5.32
N TYR A 92 -2.20 -0.15 4.03
CA TYR A 92 -1.01 0.46 3.44
C TYR A 92 -0.93 1.94 3.80
N LEU A 93 0.22 2.36 4.32
CA LEU A 93 0.53 3.75 4.63
C LEU A 93 1.98 4.06 4.26
N SER A 94 2.17 4.85 3.19
CA SER A 94 3.46 5.49 2.89
C SER A 94 3.58 6.81 3.66
N GLU A 95 4.80 7.32 3.79
CA GLU A 95 5.06 8.63 4.39
C GLU A 95 4.33 9.75 3.62
N ALA A 96 4.24 9.64 2.29
CA ALA A 96 3.56 10.62 1.45
C ALA A 96 2.04 10.62 1.72
N ILE A 97 1.40 9.44 1.79
CA ILE A 97 -0.02 9.32 2.14
C ILE A 97 -0.28 9.90 3.53
N VAL A 98 0.53 9.53 4.53
CA VAL A 98 0.39 10.05 5.90
C VAL A 98 0.49 11.58 5.91
N LYS A 99 1.47 12.14 5.19
CA LYS A 99 1.63 13.60 5.08
C LYS A 99 0.40 14.26 4.46
N THR A 100 -0.10 13.75 3.34
CA THR A 100 -1.28 14.32 2.66
C THR A 100 -2.55 14.22 3.49
N VAL A 101 -2.78 13.09 4.17
CA VAL A 101 -3.89 12.91 5.13
C VAL A 101 -3.81 13.97 6.23
N ASN A 102 -2.63 14.15 6.85
CA ASN A 102 -2.43 15.13 7.91
C ASN A 102 -2.61 16.58 7.43
N GLU A 103 -2.13 16.91 6.23
CA GLU A 103 -2.31 18.25 5.63
C GLU A 103 -3.80 18.55 5.39
N LYS A 104 -4.57 17.57 4.87
CA LYS A 104 -6.02 17.71 4.68
C LYS A 104 -6.79 17.87 6.00
N LEU A 105 -6.36 17.21 7.08
CA LEU A 105 -6.93 17.39 8.43
C LEU A 105 -6.71 18.80 8.98
N GLN A 106 -5.52 19.36 8.77
CA GLN A 106 -5.15 20.66 9.34
C GLN A 106 -5.73 21.84 8.55
N ASN A 107 -6.07 21.62 7.28
CA ASN A 107 -6.63 22.66 6.44
C ASN A 107 -8.12 22.90 6.73
N LYS A 108 -8.42 24.02 7.40
CA LYS A 108 -9.79 24.44 7.74
C LYS A 108 -10.67 24.80 6.53
N LYS A 109 -10.10 24.84 5.32
CA LYS A 109 -10.81 25.06 4.05
C LYS A 109 -11.08 23.77 3.28
N THR A 110 -10.67 22.62 3.81
CA THR A 110 -10.97 21.31 3.22
C THR A 110 -12.48 21.13 3.15
N ASP A 111 -12.97 20.61 2.02
CA ASP A 111 -14.38 20.30 1.85
C ASP A 111 -14.87 19.36 2.98
N PRO A 112 -16.05 19.59 3.58
CA PRO A 112 -16.54 18.79 4.69
C PRO A 112 -16.65 17.28 4.39
N GLN A 113 -16.93 16.92 3.13
CA GLN A 113 -16.98 15.51 2.72
C GLN A 113 -15.57 14.92 2.66
N GLU A 114 -14.61 15.62 2.05
CA GLU A 114 -13.20 15.20 2.07
C GLU A 114 -12.67 15.06 3.51
N PHE A 115 -13.02 15.99 4.40
CA PHE A 115 -12.62 15.94 5.80
C PHE A 115 -13.17 14.70 6.52
N LYS A 116 -14.44 14.35 6.27
CA LYS A 116 -15.07 13.15 6.83
C LYS A 116 -14.38 11.86 6.36
N GLN A 117 -13.99 11.81 5.09
CA GLN A 117 -13.28 10.66 4.50
C GLN A 117 -11.87 10.52 5.07
N VAL A 118 -11.16 11.63 5.26
CA VAL A 118 -9.84 11.61 5.91
C VAL A 118 -9.92 11.08 7.35
N ILE A 119 -10.96 11.46 8.10
CA ILE A 119 -11.24 10.87 9.42
C ILE A 119 -11.58 9.37 9.31
N GLY A 120 -12.32 8.98 8.27
CA GLY A 120 -12.64 7.58 7.94
C GLY A 120 -11.38 6.73 7.75
N ILE A 121 -10.41 7.21 6.98
CA ILE A 121 -9.10 6.56 6.78
C ILE A 121 -8.42 6.31 8.13
N ILE A 122 -8.28 7.35 8.96
CA ILE A 122 -7.58 7.25 10.26
C ILE A 122 -8.28 6.28 11.21
N THR A 123 -9.61 6.37 11.30
CA THR A 123 -10.41 5.54 12.20
C THR A 123 -10.37 4.08 11.75
N GLY A 124 -10.49 3.82 10.44
CA GLY A 124 -10.42 2.48 9.87
C GLY A 124 -9.06 1.81 10.09
N LEU A 125 -7.97 2.58 9.97
CA LEU A 125 -6.62 2.08 10.21
C LEU A 125 -6.34 1.81 11.70
N ALA A 126 -6.86 2.66 12.60
CA ALA A 126 -6.71 2.47 14.05
C ALA A 126 -7.39 1.17 14.54
N ASN A 127 -8.53 0.80 13.96
CA ASN A 127 -9.30 -0.39 14.34
C ASN A 127 -8.74 -1.70 13.76
N LYS A 128 -7.68 -1.65 12.94
CA LYS A 128 -7.06 -2.82 12.32
C LYS A 128 -5.84 -3.37 13.05
N LYS A 129 -5.40 -2.68 14.10
CA LYS A 129 -4.27 -3.10 14.95
C LYS A 129 -4.72 -4.09 16.02
#